data_AF-A0A7Y2AFG0-F1
#
_entry.id   AF-A0A7Y2AFG0-F1
#
_cell.length_a   1.000
_cell.length_b   1.000
_cell.length_c   1.000
_cell.angle_alpha   90.00
_cell.angle_beta   90.00
_cell.angle_gamma   90.00
#
_symmetry.space_group_name_H-M   'P 1'
#
loop_
_entity.id
_entity.type
_entity.pdbx_description
1 polymer ?
#
loop_
_entity_poly.entity_id
_entity_poly.type
_entity_poly.pdbx_seq_one_letter_code
_entity_poly.pdbx_strand_id
1 'polypeptide(L)' 'MKVNTGSDNENAEFLSEYPEVPAYPHFFVLEHDGTFLDSQGTGELESGNGYDQDAFLAFLEKWKPQR' A
#
# COMPACT_ATOMS: atom_id res chain seq x y z
N MET A 1 10.22 10.33 4.30
CA MET A 1 10.47 8.90 4.62
C MET A 1 11.17 8.26 3.43
N LYS A 2 12.19 7.42 3.67
CA LYS A 2 12.92 6.68 2.61
C LYS A 2 12.61 5.20 2.77
N VAL A 3 11.90 4.62 1.80
CA VAL A 3 11.63 3.17 1.75
C VAL A 3 12.84 2.47 1.14
N ASN A 4 13.35 1.44 1.81
CA ASN A 4 14.48 0.64 1.34
C ASN A 4 13.98 -0.64 0.66
N THR A 5 14.63 -1.04 -0.43
CA THR A 5 14.27 -2.25 -1.21
C THR A 5 15.41 -3.28 -1.25
N GLY A 6 16.45 -3.10 -0.44
CA GLY A 6 17.62 -3.98 -0.36
C GLY A 6 17.59 -4.82 0.92
N SER A 7 18.24 -5.98 0.90
CA SER A 7 18.34 -6.89 2.05
C SER A 7 18.99 -6.27 3.29
N ASP A 8 19.75 -5.19 3.13
CA ASP A 8 20.45 -4.51 4.22
C ASP A 8 19.50 -3.70 5.13
N ASN A 9 18.28 -3.42 4.67
CA ASN A 9 17.26 -2.74 5.46
C ASN A 9 15.85 -3.10 4.95
N GLU A 10 15.17 -3.98 5.69
CA GLU A 10 13.82 -4.45 5.37
C GLU A 10 12.71 -3.50 5.85
N ASN A 11 13.07 -2.36 6.44
CA ASN A 11 12.15 -1.40 7.06
C ASN A 11 11.30 -1.99 8.21
N ALA A 12 11.78 -3.06 8.87
CA ALA A 12 11.02 -3.82 9.86
C ALA A 12 10.52 -2.96 11.04
N GLU A 13 11.34 -2.05 11.56
CA GLU A 13 10.94 -1.15 12.65
C GLU A 13 9.76 -0.26 12.25
N PHE A 14 9.81 0.34 11.06
CA PHE A 14 8.73 1.16 10.53
C PHE A 14 7.47 0.34 10.22
N LEU A 15 7.62 -0.83 9.59
CA LEU A 15 6.49 -1.68 9.22
C LEU A 15 5.81 -2.33 10.44
N SER A 16 6.51 -2.44 11.58
CA SER A 16 5.96 -3.01 12.81
C SER A 16 4.80 -2.21 13.41
N GLU A 17 4.60 -0.97 12.98
CA GLU A 17 3.46 -0.12 13.39
C GLU A 17 2.15 -0.43 12.64
N TYR A 18 2.20 -1.27 11.58
CA TYR A 18 1.06 -1.59 10.73
C TYR A 18 0.72 -3.09 10.72
N PRO A 19 -0.47 -3.49 10.23
CA PRO A 19 -0.84 -4.90 10.13
C PRO A 19 0.14 -5.74 9.30
N GLU A 20 0.17 -7.05 9.59
CA GLU A 20 1.01 -8.01 8.90
C GLU A 20 0.68 -8.07 7.39
N VAL A 21 1.72 -8.09 6.56
CA VAL A 21 1.61 -8.16 5.09
C VAL A 21 1.63 -9.62 4.65
N PRO A 22 0.52 -10.17 4.13
CA PRO A 22 0.46 -11.58 3.76
C PRO A 22 1.21 -11.89 2.44
N ALA A 23 1.34 -10.92 1.55
CA ALA A 23 2.03 -11.05 0.27
C ALA A 23 2.43 -9.69 -0.31
N TYR A 24 3.46 -9.69 -1.16
CA TYR A 24 3.91 -8.52 -1.92
C TYR A 24 3.57 -8.65 -3.41
N PRO A 25 3.25 -7.55 -4.13
CA PRO A 25 3.21 -6.17 -3.63
C PRO A 25 1.99 -5.88 -2.73
N HIS A 26 2.13 -4.89 -1.84
CA HIS A 26 1.11 -4.50 -0.87
C HIS A 26 1.08 -2.99 -0.67
N PHE A 27 -0.11 -2.42 -0.47
CA PHE A 27 -0.30 -0.99 -0.20
C PHE A 27 -0.83 -0.76 1.20
N PHE A 28 -0.26 0.26 1.86
CA PHE A 28 -0.81 0.87 3.05
C PHE A 28 -1.39 2.24 2.68
N VAL A 29 -2.57 2.55 3.21
CA VAL A 29 -3.19 3.87 3.15
C VAL A 29 -3.10 4.48 4.53
N LEU A 30 -2.52 5.67 4.62
CA LEU A 30 -2.26 6.38 5.87
C LEU A 30 -2.82 7.80 5.77
N GLU A 31 -3.22 8.36 6.91
CA GLU A 31 -3.43 9.80 7.04
C GLU A 31 -2.11 10.58 6.94
N HIS A 32 -2.23 11.90 6.79
CA HIS A 32 -1.07 12.79 6.68
C HIS A 32 -0.12 12.74 7.88
N ASP A 33 -0.58 12.29 9.04
CA ASP A 33 0.20 12.15 10.28
C ASP A 33 0.78 10.73 10.47
N GLY A 34 0.52 9.81 9.54
CA GLY A 34 0.95 8.42 9.62
C GLY A 34 -0.07 7.49 10.27
N THR A 35 -1.24 7.98 10.69
CA THR A 35 -2.30 7.13 11.22
C THR A 35 -2.76 6.11 10.17
N PHE A 36 -2.81 4.83 10.54
CA PHE A 36 -3.28 3.76 9.68
C PHE A 36 -4.76 3.93 9.30
N LEU A 37 -5.06 3.89 7.98
CA LEU A 37 -6.41 3.92 7.45
C LEU A 37 -6.84 2.56 6.86
N ASP A 38 -6.02 1.97 6.00
CA ASP A 38 -6.30 0.69 5.35
C ASP A 38 -5.03 -0.01 4.84
N SER A 39 -5.14 -1.31 4.57
CA SER A 39 -4.10 -2.14 3.98
C SER A 39 -4.70 -3.07 2.93
N GLN A 40 -4.14 -3.09 1.72
CA GLN A 40 -4.67 -3.88 0.61
C GLN A 40 -3.54 -4.53 -0.21
N GLY A 41 -3.71 -5.81 -0.53
CA GLY A 41 -2.84 -6.52 -1.46
C GLY A 41 -3.11 -6.08 -2.91
N THR A 42 -2.07 -5.99 -3.74
CA THR A 42 -2.24 -5.49 -5.12
C THR A 42 -2.95 -6.47 -6.05
N GLY A 43 -3.08 -7.74 -5.67
CA GLY A 43 -3.77 -8.75 -6.49
C GLY A 43 -5.24 -8.42 -6.78
N GLU A 44 -5.91 -7.65 -5.92
CA GLU A 44 -7.28 -7.16 -6.16
C GLU A 44 -7.34 -6.02 -7.19
N LEU A 45 -6.20 -5.41 -7.52
CA LEU A 45 -6.07 -4.34 -8.50
C LEU A 45 -5.51 -4.84 -9.84
N GLU A 46 -5.21 -6.14 -9.94
CA GLU A 46 -4.56 -6.74 -11.10
C GLU A 46 -5.57 -7.43 -12.04
N SER A 47 -5.28 -7.40 -13.33
CA SER A 47 -5.99 -8.13 -14.37
C SER A 47 -5.01 -8.66 -15.42
N GLY A 48 -4.96 -9.99 -15.55
CA GLY A 48 -4.05 -10.67 -16.47
C GLY A 48 -2.58 -10.41 -16.14
N ASN A 49 -1.87 -9.72 -17.04
CA ASN A 49 -0.43 -9.48 -16.92
C ASN A 49 -0.08 -8.08 -16.38
N GLY A 50 -1.03 -7.37 -15.78
CA GLY A 50 -0.80 -6.02 -15.25
C GLY A 50 -1.93 -5.53 -14.37
N TYR A 51 -1.93 -4.23 -14.07
CA TYR A 51 -2.99 -3.58 -13.30
C TYR A 51 -4.24 -3.35 -14.16
N ASP A 52 -5.40 -3.60 -13.56
CA ASP A 52 -6.67 -3.14 -14.08
C ASP A 52 -6.81 -1.63 -13.82
N GLN A 53 -6.89 -0.85 -14.90
CA GLN A 53 -6.91 0.61 -14.80
C GLN A 53 -8.12 1.11 -13.99
N ASP A 54 -9.29 0.51 -14.19
CA ASP A 54 -10.52 0.98 -13.57
C ASP A 54 -10.54 0.63 -12.08
N ALA A 55 -10.10 -0.56 -11.70
CA ALA A 55 -9.93 -0.96 -10.31
C ALA A 55 -8.90 -0.07 -9.59
N PHE A 56 -7.78 0.22 -10.25
CA PHE A 56 -6.74 1.07 -9.68
C PHE A 56 -7.21 2.53 -9.51
N LEU A 57 -7.94 3.08 -10.48
CA LEU A 57 -8.53 4.42 -10.37
C LEU A 57 -9.61 4.48 -9.28
N ALA A 58 -10.44 3.44 -9.15
CA ALA A 58 -11.43 3.35 -8.08
C ALA A 58 -10.77 3.30 -6.69
N PHE A 59 -9.66 2.57 -6.56
CA PHE A 59 -8.85 2.56 -5.34
C PHE A 59 -8.34 3.96 -4.99
N LEU A 60 -7.76 4.68 -5.95
CA LEU A 60 -7.26 6.04 -5.73
C LEU A 60 -8.38 7.03 -5.42
N GLU A 61 -9.52 6.92 -6.08
CA GLU A 61 -10.69 7.77 -5.85
C GLU A 61 -11.30 7.54 -4.46
N LYS A 62 -11.31 6.29 -3.97
CA LYS A 62 -11.73 5.94 -2.61
C LYS A 62 -10.84 6.60 -1.55
N TRP A 63 -9.54 6.63 -1.78
CA TRP A 63 -8.54 7.04 -0.79
C TRP A 63 -7.97 8.45 -0.98
N LYS A 64 -8.46 9.20 -1.97
CA LYS A 64 -8.02 10.58 -2.15
C LYS A 64 -8.43 11.43 -0.93
N PRO A 65 -7.58 12.39 -0.52
CA PRO A 65 -7.96 13.38 0.48
C PRO A 65 -9.20 14.16 0.03
N GLN A 66 -10.13 14.41 0.96
CA GLN A 66 -11.20 15.38 0.73
C GLN A 66 -10.60 16.79 0.73
N ARG A 67 -11.03 17.63 -0.21
CA ARG A 67 -10.58 19.03 -0.35
C ARG A 67 -11.33 19.97 0.58
#